data_AF-A0ABD2LC06-F1
#
_entry.id   AF-A0ABD2LC06-F1
#
_cell.length_a   1.000
_cell.length_b   1.000
_cell.length_c   1.000
_cell.angle_alpha   90.00
_cell.angle_beta   90.00
_cell.angle_gamma   90.00
#
_symmetry.space_group_name_H-M   'P 1'
#
loop_
_entity.id
_entity.type
_entity.pdbx_description
1 polymer ?
#
loop_
_entity_poly.entity_id
_entity_poly.type
_entity_poly.pdbx_seq_one_letter_code
_entity_poly.pdbx_strand_id
1 'polypeptide(L)'
;MGNCKPADATESENASSVETVEVEVPPDPLVNPFWKMQKAFEKKLRNLSKREKKLLQLKEERDSDKPITTDQHDALSKLDEVKTLIGFVDEMMKLNQQQFSQYKKAIKNRERQQKMEKARSQIGTPQLSDELKKSTEVQTNGVAEEVQAAVGVVGPSSEV
;
A
#
# COMPACT_ATOMS: atom_id res chain seq x y z
N MET A 1 71.48 23.68 18.27
CA MET A 1 70.77 23.47 19.54
C MET A 1 69.36 23.98 19.30
N GLY A 2 68.33 23.15 19.08
CA GLY A 2 67.92 22.02 19.89
C GLY A 2 66.78 22.50 20.79
N ASN A 3 65.52 22.32 20.35
CA ASN A 3 64.46 21.77 21.20
C ASN A 3 63.16 21.53 20.41
N CYS A 4 62.72 20.28 20.53
CA CYS A 4 61.50 19.70 20.00
C CYS A 4 60.29 20.06 20.85
N LYS A 5 59.10 20.15 20.23
CA LYS A 5 57.85 19.60 20.79
C LYS A 5 56.81 19.39 19.67
N PRO A 6 56.42 18.15 19.35
CA PRO A 6 55.20 17.90 18.58
C PRO A 6 54.00 17.88 19.55
N ALA A 7 52.94 18.62 19.21
CA ALA A 7 51.66 18.52 19.88
C ALA A 7 50.87 17.38 19.23
N ASP A 8 50.49 16.45 20.10
CA ASP A 8 49.61 15.31 19.93
C ASP A 8 48.27 15.77 19.34
N ALA A 9 47.95 15.34 18.11
CA ALA A 9 46.66 15.55 17.48
C ALA A 9 45.88 14.25 17.61
N THR A 10 44.98 14.27 18.58
CA THR A 10 44.08 13.20 19.00
C THR A 10 43.24 12.72 17.82
N GLU A 11 43.15 11.39 17.72
CA GLU A 11 42.25 10.66 16.85
C GLU A 11 40.81 11.18 16.99
N SER A 12 40.22 11.58 15.86
CA SER A 12 38.77 11.76 15.75
C SER A 12 38.29 10.78 14.70
N GLU A 13 37.90 9.60 15.17
CA GLU A 13 37.14 8.60 14.42
C GLU A 13 35.78 9.19 14.05
N ASN A 14 35.72 9.85 12.89
CA ASN A 14 34.44 10.21 12.31
C ASN A 14 33.87 8.97 11.60
N ALA A 15 33.12 8.18 12.36
CA ALA A 15 32.24 7.13 11.84
C ALA A 15 31.15 7.79 10.97
N SER A 16 31.52 8.07 9.72
CA SER A 16 30.60 8.48 8.66
C SER A 16 29.68 7.31 8.38
N SER A 17 28.55 7.29 9.10
CA SER A 17 27.40 6.44 8.81
C SER A 17 27.06 6.56 7.33
N VAL A 18 27.34 5.48 6.60
CA VAL A 18 26.87 5.30 5.24
C VAL A 18 25.35 5.19 5.33
N GLU A 19 24.67 6.32 5.12
CA GLU A 19 23.25 6.32 4.80
C GLU A 19 23.10 5.47 3.55
N THR A 20 22.60 4.26 3.76
CA THR A 20 22.16 3.37 2.70
C THR A 20 20.99 4.08 2.04
N VAL A 21 21.27 4.81 0.96
CA VAL A 21 20.26 5.33 0.05
C VAL A 21 19.58 4.11 -0.57
N GLU A 22 18.51 3.64 0.07
CA GLU A 22 17.59 2.69 -0.53
C GLU A 22 17.06 3.33 -1.81
N VAL A 23 17.59 2.89 -2.94
CA VAL A 23 17.05 3.21 -4.26
C VAL A 23 15.69 2.51 -4.33
N GLU A 24 14.63 3.23 -3.94
CA GLU A 24 13.27 2.73 -3.98
C GLU A 24 12.88 2.51 -5.46
N VAL A 25 13.06 1.27 -5.92
CA VAL A 25 12.65 0.84 -7.26
C VAL A 25 11.15 1.14 -7.39
N PRO A 26 10.73 1.90 -8.43
CA PRO A 26 9.33 2.23 -8.61
C PRO A 26 8.49 0.96 -8.68
N PRO A 27 7.53 0.74 -7.77
CA PRO A 27 6.61 -0.38 -7.91
C PRO A 27 5.82 -0.20 -9.21
N ASP A 28 5.55 -1.30 -9.89
CA ASP A 28 4.69 -1.33 -11.07
C ASP A 28 3.43 -0.50 -10.78
N PRO A 29 3.06 0.49 -11.62
CA PRO A 29 1.90 1.33 -11.41
C PRO A 29 0.56 0.57 -11.33
N LEU A 30 0.51 -0.70 -11.76
CA LEU A 30 -0.62 -1.61 -11.53
C LEU A 30 -0.60 -2.27 -10.14
N VAL A 31 0.56 -2.27 -9.47
CA VAL A 31 0.81 -2.89 -8.16
C VAL A 31 0.67 -1.87 -7.02
N ASN A 32 0.89 -0.57 -7.26
CA ASN A 32 0.75 0.47 -6.24
C ASN A 32 0.01 1.73 -6.73
N PRO A 33 -1.27 1.94 -6.34
CA PRO A 33 -2.03 3.12 -6.74
C PRO A 33 -1.50 4.44 -6.14
N PHE A 34 -0.74 4.39 -5.04
CA PHE A 34 -0.23 5.57 -4.33
C PHE A 34 1.03 6.18 -4.97
N TRP A 35 1.73 5.42 -5.83
CA TRP A 35 2.96 5.88 -6.48
C TRP A 35 2.73 7.03 -7.46
N LYS A 36 1.65 6.95 -8.24
CA LYS A 36 1.30 8.03 -9.19
C LYS A 36 0.96 9.32 -8.45
N MET A 37 0.25 9.21 -7.33
CA MET A 37 -0.06 10.37 -6.47
C MET A 37 1.22 10.95 -5.86
N GLN A 38 2.13 10.11 -5.38
CA GLN A 38 3.43 10.55 -4.85
C GLN A 38 4.19 11.42 -5.88
N LYS A 39 4.34 10.92 -7.11
CA LYS A 39 5.00 11.67 -8.18
C LYS A 39 4.28 12.97 -8.54
N ALA A 40 2.94 12.97 -8.52
CA ALA A 40 2.16 14.16 -8.78
C ALA A 40 2.40 15.24 -7.71
N PHE A 41 2.42 14.85 -6.44
CA PHE A 41 2.71 15.76 -5.34
C PHE A 41 4.15 16.29 -5.39
N GLU A 42 5.14 15.44 -5.64
CA GLU A 42 6.55 15.87 -5.78
C GLU A 42 6.72 16.91 -6.91
N LYS A 43 6.06 16.68 -8.05
CA LYS A 43 6.08 17.63 -9.17
C LYS A 43 5.40 18.95 -8.77
N LYS A 44 4.25 18.88 -8.08
CA LYS A 44 3.52 20.06 -7.62
C LYS A 44 4.34 20.86 -6.61
N LEU A 45 4.94 20.19 -5.63
CA LEU A 45 5.81 20.80 -4.62
C LEU A 45 6.99 21.51 -5.27
N ARG A 46 7.71 20.84 -6.19
CA ARG A 46 8.82 21.44 -6.95
C ARG A 46 8.40 22.70 -7.70
N ASN A 47 7.23 22.69 -8.32
CA ASN A 47 6.71 23.85 -9.06
C ASN A 47 6.35 25.00 -8.13
N LEU A 48 5.71 24.71 -6.98
CA LEU A 48 5.36 25.71 -5.99
C LEU A 48 6.61 26.32 -5.35
N SER A 49 7.61 25.53 -4.96
CA SER A 49 8.87 26.04 -4.41
C SER A 49 9.64 26.91 -5.42
N LYS A 50 9.61 26.56 -6.71
CA LYS A 50 10.16 27.44 -7.77
C LYS A 50 9.42 28.76 -7.86
N ARG A 51 8.09 28.74 -7.73
CA ARG A 51 7.26 29.95 -7.75
C ARG A 51 7.50 30.80 -6.51
N GLU A 52 7.57 30.19 -5.33
CA GLU A 52 7.89 30.86 -4.07
C GLU A 52 9.23 31.60 -4.17
N LYS A 53 10.30 30.91 -4.62
CA LYS A 53 11.62 31.54 -4.80
C LYS A 53 11.58 32.77 -5.70
N LYS A 54 10.86 32.70 -6.81
CA LYS A 54 10.68 33.85 -7.72
C LYS A 54 9.91 35.00 -7.06
N LEU A 55 8.87 34.69 -6.29
CA LEU A 55 8.10 35.71 -5.57
C LEU A 55 8.91 36.33 -4.42
N LEU A 56 9.73 35.56 -3.72
CA LEU A 56 10.66 36.08 -2.72
C LEU A 56 11.69 37.02 -3.35
N GLN A 57 12.24 36.65 -4.51
CA GLN A 57 13.14 37.52 -5.25
C GLN A 57 12.46 38.84 -5.68
N LEU A 58 11.23 38.77 -6.20
CA LEU A 58 10.46 39.98 -6.52
C LEU A 58 10.18 40.84 -5.29
N LYS A 59 9.99 40.22 -4.12
CA LYS A 59 9.78 40.91 -2.85
C LYS A 59 11.05 41.66 -2.45
N GLU A 60 12.21 41.02 -2.54
CA GLU A 60 13.51 41.64 -2.28
C GLU A 60 13.80 42.80 -3.25
N GLU A 61 13.47 42.65 -4.54
CA GLU A 61 13.63 43.71 -5.53
C GLU A 61 12.75 44.92 -5.20
N ARG A 62 11.49 44.68 -4.81
CA ARG A 62 10.56 45.72 -4.35
C ARG A 62 11.04 46.41 -3.08
N ASP A 63 11.59 45.66 -2.13
CA ASP A 63 12.13 46.19 -0.87
C ASP A 63 13.47 46.93 -1.06
N SER A 64 14.16 46.70 -2.20
CA SER A 64 15.40 47.37 -2.60
C SER A 64 15.16 48.59 -3.51
N ASP A 65 13.96 49.15 -3.52
CA ASP A 65 13.52 50.28 -4.37
C ASP A 65 13.72 50.07 -5.88
N LYS A 66 13.82 48.81 -6.35
CA LYS A 66 13.81 48.55 -7.79
C LYS A 66 12.39 48.71 -8.33
N PRO A 67 12.21 49.35 -9.51
CA PRO A 67 10.91 49.49 -10.11
C PRO A 67 10.39 48.11 -10.54
N ILE A 68 9.26 47.72 -9.97
CA ILE A 68 8.50 46.52 -10.35
C ILE A 68 7.27 46.90 -11.15
N THR A 69 6.84 46.04 -12.07
CA THR A 69 5.63 46.25 -12.86
C THR A 69 4.37 45.96 -12.04
N THR A 70 3.21 46.46 -12.50
CA THR A 70 1.91 46.15 -11.87
C THR A 70 1.66 44.65 -11.81
N ASP A 71 1.95 43.91 -12.89
CA ASP A 71 1.81 42.45 -12.92
C ASP A 71 2.69 41.75 -11.88
N GLN A 72 3.90 42.26 -11.62
CA GLN A 72 4.81 41.74 -10.60
C GLN A 72 4.28 42.02 -9.19
N HIS A 73 3.72 43.22 -8.97
CA HIS A 73 3.07 43.57 -7.71
C HIS A 73 1.86 42.67 -7.44
N ASP A 74 1.01 42.43 -8.45
CA ASP A 74 -0.13 41.52 -8.34
C ASP A 74 0.31 40.07 -8.12
N ALA A 75 1.42 39.64 -8.74
CA ALA A 75 2.00 38.33 -8.48
C ALA A 75 2.49 38.18 -7.03
N LEU A 76 3.06 39.23 -6.44
CA LEU A 76 3.51 39.24 -5.04
C LEU A 76 2.38 39.02 -4.04
N SER A 77 1.18 39.52 -4.33
CA SER A 77 -0.01 39.28 -3.48
C SER A 77 -0.32 37.78 -3.29
N LYS A 78 0.15 36.93 -4.21
CA LYS A 78 -0.06 35.47 -4.19
C LYS A 78 1.02 34.70 -3.41
N LEU A 79 2.00 35.38 -2.82
CA LEU A 79 3.11 34.72 -2.12
C LEU A 79 2.61 33.86 -0.95
N ASP A 80 1.74 34.41 -0.10
CA ASP A 80 1.23 33.69 1.07
C ASP A 80 0.35 32.50 0.66
N GLU A 81 -0.46 32.67 -0.38
CA GLU A 81 -1.23 31.57 -0.98
C GLU A 81 -0.29 30.43 -1.43
N VAL A 82 0.81 30.76 -2.13
CA VAL A 82 1.79 29.75 -2.56
C VAL A 82 2.41 29.03 -1.36
N LYS A 83 2.74 29.73 -0.27
CA LYS A 83 3.27 29.10 0.95
C LYS A 83 2.26 28.16 1.61
N THR A 84 1.00 28.58 1.70
CA THR A 84 -0.07 27.71 2.21
C THR A 84 -0.24 26.47 1.34
N LEU A 85 -0.20 26.61 0.01
CA LEU A 85 -0.26 25.46 -0.90
C LEU A 85 0.94 24.51 -0.75
N ILE A 86 2.14 25.03 -0.47
CA ILE A 86 3.32 24.19 -0.21
C ILE A 86 3.08 23.33 1.03
N GLY A 87 2.64 23.95 2.14
CA GLY A 87 2.32 23.23 3.37
C GLY A 87 1.24 22.16 3.16
N PHE A 88 0.17 22.51 2.45
CA PHE A 88 -0.90 21.56 2.12
C PHE A 88 -0.40 20.37 1.30
N VAL A 89 0.42 20.61 0.27
CA VAL A 89 0.97 19.52 -0.56
C VAL A 89 1.89 18.61 0.25
N ASP A 90 2.71 19.18 1.16
CA ASP A 90 3.58 18.40 2.04
C ASP A 90 2.77 17.50 3.00
N GLU A 91 1.67 18.01 3.57
CA GLU A 91 0.75 17.21 4.38
C GLU A 91 0.09 16.08 3.58
N MET A 92 -0.35 16.37 2.35
CA MET A 92 -0.91 15.36 1.45
C MET A 92 0.10 14.27 1.07
N MET A 93 1.38 14.63 0.92
CA MET A 93 2.45 13.65 0.70
C MET A 93 2.62 12.71 1.90
N LYS A 94 2.62 13.25 3.12
CA LYS A 94 2.70 12.44 4.35
C LYS A 94 1.53 11.48 4.46
N LEU A 95 0.31 11.97 4.20
CA LEU A 95 -0.89 11.13 4.20
C LEU A 95 -0.80 10.01 3.15
N ASN A 96 -0.36 10.34 1.94
CA ASN A 96 -0.17 9.36 0.86
C ASN A 96 0.86 8.28 1.23
N GLN A 97 1.97 8.65 1.87
CA GLN A 97 2.98 7.70 2.34
C GLN A 97 2.45 6.78 3.46
N GLN A 98 1.64 7.32 4.37
CA GLN A 98 0.96 6.52 5.40
C GLN A 98 0.01 5.50 4.77
N GLN A 99 -0.83 5.92 3.82
CA GLN A 99 -1.75 5.03 3.10
C GLN A 99 -1.00 3.95 2.32
N PHE A 100 0.11 4.32 1.66
CA PHE A 100 0.97 3.37 0.96
C PHE A 100 1.54 2.30 1.90
N SER A 101 1.98 2.70 3.10
CA SER A 101 2.51 1.78 4.11
C SER A 101 1.42 0.82 4.62
N GLN A 102 0.20 1.31 4.85
CA GLN A 102 -0.93 0.48 5.24
C GLN A 102 -1.32 -0.50 4.12
N TYR A 103 -1.33 -0.05 2.86
CA TYR A 103 -1.58 -0.89 1.70
C TYR A 103 -0.54 -2.02 1.58
N LYS A 104 0.76 -1.69 1.69
CA LYS A 104 1.84 -2.70 1.72
C LYS A 104 1.61 -3.77 2.80
N LYS A 105 1.18 -3.38 4.00
CA LYS A 105 0.85 -4.32 5.09
C LYS A 105 -0.35 -5.20 4.73
N ALA A 106 -1.41 -4.61 4.17
CA ALA A 106 -2.62 -5.33 3.77
C ALA A 106 -2.35 -6.38 2.68
N ILE A 107 -1.55 -6.03 1.66
CA ILE A 107 -1.15 -6.96 0.59
C ILE A 107 -0.35 -8.14 1.18
N LYS A 108 0.66 -7.87 2.00
CA LYS A 108 1.44 -8.94 2.66
C LYS A 108 0.57 -9.85 3.53
N ASN A 109 -0.42 -9.29 4.23
CA ASN A 109 -1.34 -10.09 5.04
C ASN A 109 -2.24 -10.99 4.17
N ARG A 110 -2.78 -10.44 3.07
CA ARG A 110 -3.57 -11.20 2.09
C ARG A 110 -2.76 -12.35 1.48
N GLU A 111 -1.52 -12.09 1.08
CA GLU A 111 -0.63 -13.13 0.54
C GLU A 111 -0.35 -14.24 1.57
N ARG A 112 -0.15 -13.90 2.84
CA ARG A 112 0.02 -14.87 3.92
C ARG A 112 -1.23 -15.72 4.13
N GLN A 113 -2.42 -15.11 4.15
CA GLN A 113 -3.69 -15.83 4.27
C GLN A 113 -3.91 -16.78 3.09
N GLN A 114 -3.68 -16.34 1.86
CA GLN A 114 -3.79 -17.19 0.66
C GLN A 114 -2.80 -18.36 0.68
N LYS A 115 -1.57 -18.16 1.17
CA LYS A 115 -0.60 -19.26 1.35
C LYS A 115 -1.08 -20.28 2.39
N MET A 116 -1.65 -19.83 3.50
CA MET A 116 -2.21 -20.73 4.53
C MET A 116 -3.44 -21.48 4.01
N GLU A 117 -4.31 -20.83 3.24
CA GLU A 117 -5.49 -21.45 2.64
C GLU A 117 -5.11 -22.52 1.60
N LYS A 118 -4.12 -22.22 0.74
CA LYS A 118 -3.57 -23.21 -0.21
C LYS A 118 -2.90 -24.39 0.51
N ALA A 119 -2.23 -24.14 1.63
CA ALA A 119 -1.63 -25.20 2.44
C ALA A 119 -2.70 -26.06 3.14
N ARG A 120 -3.76 -25.45 3.69
CA ARG A 120 -4.90 -26.19 4.29
C ARG A 120 -5.66 -27.01 3.27
N SER A 121 -5.88 -26.48 2.07
CA SER A 121 -6.60 -27.18 1.00
C SER A 121 -5.81 -28.39 0.46
N GLN A 122 -4.49 -28.42 0.62
CA GLN A 122 -3.65 -29.57 0.25
C GLN A 122 -3.57 -30.66 1.34
N ILE A 123 -3.97 -30.37 2.58
CA ILE A 123 -3.93 -31.31 3.71
C ILE A 123 -5.29 -32.00 3.92
N GLY A 124 -6.36 -31.56 3.24
CA GLY A 124 -7.73 -32.02 3.45
C GLY A 124 -8.32 -32.82 2.28
N THR A 125 -7.77 -33.99 1.96
CA THR A 125 -8.53 -35.10 1.34
C THR A 125 -7.92 -36.43 1.79
N PRO A 126 -8.43 -37.07 2.86
CA PRO A 126 -8.32 -38.52 2.96
C PRO A 126 -9.18 -39.12 1.86
N GLN A 127 -8.56 -39.85 0.93
CA GLN A 127 -9.29 -40.79 0.07
C GLN A 127 -10.06 -41.76 0.98
N LEU A 128 -11.38 -41.62 1.01
CA LEU A 128 -12.31 -42.69 1.41
C LEU A 128 -12.83 -43.31 0.12
N SER A 129 -11.99 -44.09 -0.54
CA SER A 129 -12.37 -44.92 -1.67
C SER A 129 -11.49 -46.14 -1.70
N ASP A 130 -11.82 -47.11 -0.85
CA ASP A 130 -11.75 -48.56 -1.14
C ASP A 130 -11.93 -49.33 0.17
N GLU A 131 -13.15 -49.84 0.38
CA GLU A 131 -13.46 -51.11 1.07
C GLU A 131 -15.00 -51.22 1.21
N LEU A 132 -15.70 -51.13 0.08
CA LEU A 132 -17.09 -51.54 -0.06
C LEU A 132 -17.13 -52.89 -0.78
N LYS A 133 -16.47 -53.92 -0.25
CA LYS A 133 -16.49 -55.29 -0.82
C LYS A 133 -16.36 -56.39 0.23
N LYS A 134 -17.23 -56.44 1.23
CA LYS A 134 -17.65 -57.72 1.82
C LYS A 134 -18.90 -57.56 2.67
N SER A 135 -19.87 -58.44 2.46
CA SER A 135 -21.03 -58.70 3.33
C SER A 135 -22.30 -57.89 3.03
N THR A 136 -22.83 -58.00 1.80
CA THR A 136 -24.28 -58.09 1.63
C THR A 136 -24.58 -58.92 0.39
N GLU A 137 -24.25 -60.21 0.45
CA GLU A 137 -24.79 -61.17 -0.53
C GLU A 137 -26.10 -61.71 0.02
N VAL A 138 -27.15 -61.27 -0.67
CA VAL A 138 -28.56 -61.55 -0.51
C VAL A 138 -28.80 -63.05 -0.76
N GLN A 139 -29.28 -63.78 0.25
CA GLN A 139 -30.06 -65.01 0.01
C GLN A 139 -31.54 -64.63 -0.04
N THR A 140 -32.05 -64.35 -1.23
CA THR A 140 -33.49 -64.42 -1.53
C THR A 140 -33.76 -65.75 -2.21
N ASN A 141 -34.34 -66.69 -1.46
CA ASN A 141 -35.15 -67.75 -2.03
C ASN A 141 -36.50 -67.70 -1.31
N GLY A 142 -37.55 -67.45 -2.10
CA GLY A 142 -38.85 -67.03 -1.62
C GLY A 142 -39.71 -68.14 -1.03
N VAL A 143 -40.89 -67.72 -0.56
CA VAL A 143 -42.22 -68.25 -0.89
C VAL A 143 -43.25 -67.21 -0.40
N ALA A 144 -44.33 -67.12 -1.16
CA ALA A 144 -45.56 -66.33 -1.06
C ALA A 144 -46.04 -65.92 0.35
N GLU A 145 -46.73 -64.78 0.45
CA GLU A 145 -48.20 -64.71 0.42
C GLU A 145 -48.72 -63.26 0.40
N GLU A 146 -49.93 -63.17 -0.12
CA GLU A 146 -50.82 -62.06 -0.42
C GLU A 146 -51.21 -61.20 0.81
N VAL A 147 -51.56 -59.92 0.61
CA VAL A 147 -52.83 -59.28 1.02
C VAL A 147 -52.75 -57.72 0.96
N GLN A 148 -53.58 -57.23 0.04
CA GLN A 148 -54.36 -55.99 -0.10
C GLN A 148 -54.25 -54.76 0.84
N ALA A 149 -54.60 -53.62 0.21
CA ALA A 149 -55.25 -52.40 0.73
C ALA A 149 -54.32 -51.38 1.45
N ALA A 150 -54.44 -50.06 1.31
CA ALA A 150 -55.34 -49.18 0.57
C ALA A 150 -54.75 -47.74 0.55
N VAL A 151 -55.02 -47.02 -0.54
CA VAL A 151 -55.51 -45.63 -0.65
C VAL A 151 -54.94 -44.52 0.27
N GLY A 152 -54.46 -43.43 -0.37
CA GLY A 152 -54.40 -42.08 0.23
C GLY A 152 -53.30 -41.19 -0.40
N VAL A 153 -53.51 -40.57 -1.57
CA VAL A 153 -54.04 -39.19 -1.75
C VAL A 153 -53.04 -38.11 -1.28
N VAL A 154 -52.32 -37.46 -2.21
CA VAL A 154 -52.42 -36.03 -2.63
C VAL A 154 -52.22 -35.04 -1.46
N GLY A 155 -51.30 -34.08 -1.48
CA GLY A 155 -50.59 -33.45 -2.60
C GLY A 155 -49.57 -32.42 -2.12
N PRO A 156 -49.09 -31.54 -3.03
CA PRO A 156 -47.96 -30.65 -2.83
C PRO A 156 -48.40 -29.30 -2.24
N SER A 157 -47.51 -28.57 -1.59
CA SER A 157 -47.64 -27.11 -1.57
C SER A 157 -46.31 -26.40 -1.38
N SER A 158 -46.11 -25.50 -2.32
CA SER A 158 -45.01 -24.59 -2.58
C SER A 158 -44.82 -23.52 -1.49
N GLU A 159 -43.58 -23.02 -1.42
CA GLU A 159 -43.16 -21.61 -1.27
C GLU A 159 -43.98 -20.66 -0.38
N VAL A 160 -43.32 -20.04 0.61
CA VAL A 160 -42.79 -18.65 0.62
C VAL A 160 -42.14 -18.39 1.99
#